data_AF-A0A832X335-F1
#
_entry.id   AF-A0A832X335-F1
#
_cell.length_a   1.000
_cell.length_b   1.000
_cell.length_c   1.000
_cell.angle_alpha   90.00
_cell.angle_beta   90.00
_cell.angle_gamma   90.00
#
_symmetry.space_group_name_H-M   'P 1'
#
loop_
_entity.id
_entity.type
_entity.pdbx_description
1 polymer ?
#
loop_
_entity_poly.entity_id
_entity_poly.type
_entity_poly.pdbx_seq_one_letter_code
_entity_poly.pdbx_strand_id
1 'polypeptide(L)'
;MYRPVLLLILMLALAGCLSAPPPEQPARPAVPLPTTIPPVQTTAPETPVPVPTTAPTKVTTTIRTPTPVPTPTLLSEAALNARIVDARNRLNNLIESDMADTIVYEPQEGCSVKQSRELGYLIDATTGESTFVKGDYGSISADLFTAPMDKDHEYVIIHTHPRMWATCRGSGIVSLYTFSIGDLEATAALTDRGYRIKYLIALSDKEYRIWPKVEGDWKSPAEIRQAIRRIENRYEMPFTYYDTVLGKEYFAVDSLMPLLAKELGYSYTANGVVMA
;
A
#
# COMPACT_ATOMS: atom_id res chain seq x y z
N MET A 1 50.29 15.71 21.50
CA MET A 1 49.81 15.75 22.91
C MET A 1 48.29 15.91 22.91
N TYR A 2 47.54 14.82 23.01
CA TYR A 2 46.08 14.82 23.27
C TYR A 2 45.74 13.51 24.01
N ARG A 3 46.20 13.42 25.26
CA ARG A 3 46.03 12.25 26.14
C ARG A 3 45.26 12.46 27.46
N PRO A 4 44.68 13.63 27.83
CA PRO A 4 43.93 13.70 29.09
C PRO A 4 42.39 13.66 28.96
N VAL A 5 41.80 13.70 27.77
CA VAL A 5 40.31 13.80 27.63
C VAL A 5 39.61 12.44 27.73
N LEU A 6 40.34 11.32 27.49
CA LEU A 6 39.76 9.97 27.49
C LEU A 6 39.46 9.41 28.90
N LEU A 7 39.96 10.05 29.96
CA LEU A 7 39.90 9.52 31.32
C LEU A 7 38.71 10.02 32.15
N LEU A 8 37.95 11.02 31.67
CA LEU A 8 36.80 11.57 32.39
C LEU A 8 35.46 10.90 32.03
N ILE A 9 35.36 10.21 30.89
CA ILE A 9 34.10 9.57 30.45
C ILE A 9 33.97 8.15 31.04
N LEU A 10 35.05 7.55 31.53
CA LEU A 10 35.05 6.16 32.03
C LEU A 10 34.52 6.01 33.48
N MET A 11 34.23 7.09 34.20
CA MET A 11 33.86 7.05 35.64
C MET A 11 32.36 7.19 35.93
N LEU A 12 31.51 7.41 34.92
CA LEU A 12 30.04 7.53 35.13
C LEU A 12 29.27 6.21 34.90
N ALA A 13 29.96 5.10 34.62
CA ALA A 13 29.34 3.80 34.36
C ALA A 13 29.24 2.87 35.60
N LEU A 14 29.47 3.38 36.81
CA LEU A 14 29.40 2.59 38.05
C LEU A 14 28.56 3.29 39.11
N ALA A 15 27.25 3.33 38.89
CA ALA A 15 26.25 3.45 39.95
C ALA A 15 24.98 2.73 39.50
N GLY A 16 24.93 1.41 39.74
CA GLY A 16 23.69 0.66 39.63
C GLY A 16 22.71 1.03 40.75
N CYS A 17 21.42 0.79 40.52
CA CYS A 17 20.51 0.31 41.55
C CYS A 17 19.23 -0.28 40.95
N LEU A 18 19.05 -1.58 41.24
CA LEU A 18 17.82 -2.25 41.64
C LEU A 18 16.72 -2.45 40.59
N SER A 19 16.76 -3.64 40.00
CA SER A 19 15.64 -4.36 39.39
C SER A 19 14.51 -4.64 40.41
N ALA A 20 13.30 -4.18 40.10
CA ALA A 20 12.07 -4.68 40.72
C ALA A 20 11.56 -5.92 39.96
N PRO A 21 10.98 -6.93 40.64
CA PRO A 21 10.41 -8.10 39.95
C PRO A 21 9.09 -7.74 39.24
N PRO A 22 8.71 -8.48 38.17
CA PRO A 22 7.53 -8.17 37.37
C PRO A 22 6.22 -8.50 38.12
N PRO A 23 5.13 -7.74 37.89
CA PRO A 23 3.82 -8.06 38.45
C PRO A 23 3.16 -9.24 37.72
N GLU A 24 2.46 -10.07 38.50
CA GLU A 24 1.65 -11.20 38.03
C GLU A 24 0.54 -10.76 37.06
N GLN A 25 0.42 -11.46 35.92
CA GLN A 25 -0.73 -11.32 35.02
C GLN A 25 -1.94 -12.10 35.57
N PRO A 26 -3.14 -11.51 35.64
CA PRO A 26 -4.36 -12.29 35.82
C PRO A 26 -4.77 -12.96 34.50
N ALA A 27 -5.13 -14.24 34.60
CA ALA A 27 -5.63 -15.06 33.51
C ALA A 27 -6.89 -14.45 32.86
N ARG A 28 -6.93 -14.44 31.52
CA ARG A 28 -8.15 -14.08 30.76
C ARG A 28 -9.10 -15.28 30.68
N PRO A 29 -10.41 -15.10 30.91
CA PRO A 29 -11.41 -16.13 30.67
C PRO A 29 -11.70 -16.30 29.17
N ALA A 30 -11.96 -17.54 28.75
CA ALA A 30 -12.34 -17.91 27.39
C ALA A 30 -13.75 -17.40 27.04
N VAL A 31 -13.91 -16.83 25.84
CA VAL A 31 -15.21 -16.42 25.28
C VAL A 31 -15.69 -17.53 24.32
N PRO A 32 -16.93 -18.03 24.44
CA PRO A 32 -17.48 -19.02 23.51
C PRO A 32 -17.97 -18.37 22.21
N LEU A 33 -17.76 -19.06 21.08
CA LEU A 33 -18.33 -18.70 19.77
C LEU A 33 -19.86 -18.90 19.77
N PRO A 34 -20.65 -17.98 19.18
CA PRO A 34 -22.03 -18.26 18.83
C PRO A 34 -22.10 -19.00 17.49
N THR A 35 -22.69 -20.20 17.50
CA THR A 35 -23.11 -20.92 16.28
C THR A 35 -24.63 -20.88 16.22
N THR A 36 -25.20 -20.20 15.21
CA THR A 36 -26.62 -20.33 14.91
C THR A 36 -26.82 -20.38 13.40
N ILE A 37 -27.18 -21.56 12.91
CA ILE A 37 -27.61 -21.84 11.54
C ILE A 37 -29.13 -21.56 11.48
N PRO A 38 -29.66 -20.81 10.50
CA PRO A 38 -31.10 -20.66 10.32
C PRO A 38 -31.71 -21.90 9.65
N PRO A 39 -32.95 -22.30 10.02
CA PRO A 39 -33.60 -23.46 9.42
C PRO A 39 -34.20 -23.15 8.04
N VAL A 40 -34.03 -24.11 7.13
CA VAL A 40 -34.67 -24.21 5.81
C VAL A 40 -36.17 -24.48 6.00
N GLN A 41 -37.04 -23.71 5.33
CA GLN A 41 -38.47 -24.02 5.25
C GLN A 41 -38.78 -24.82 3.99
N THR A 42 -39.37 -25.99 4.22
CA THR A 42 -39.90 -26.93 3.25
C THR A 42 -41.22 -26.41 2.67
N THR A 43 -41.32 -26.37 1.35
CA THR A 43 -42.54 -26.04 0.60
C THR A 43 -43.50 -27.25 0.60
N ALA A 44 -44.78 -27.02 0.86
CA ALA A 44 -45.85 -27.98 0.64
C ALA A 44 -46.73 -27.53 -0.54
N PRO A 45 -47.36 -28.45 -1.29
CA PRO A 45 -48.12 -28.13 -2.49
C PRO A 45 -49.58 -27.79 -2.17
N GLU A 46 -50.10 -26.69 -2.74
CA GLU A 46 -51.51 -26.34 -2.68
C GLU A 46 -52.26 -26.74 -3.96
N THR A 47 -53.43 -27.33 -3.74
CA THR A 47 -54.46 -27.86 -4.65
C THR A 47 -55.08 -26.78 -5.55
N PRO A 48 -55.52 -27.11 -6.79
CA PRO A 48 -55.98 -26.10 -7.75
C PRO A 48 -57.39 -25.55 -7.44
N VAL A 49 -57.51 -24.22 -7.53
CA VAL A 49 -58.76 -23.45 -7.39
C VAL A 49 -59.32 -23.12 -8.79
N PRO A 50 -60.66 -23.04 -8.99
CA PRO A 50 -61.28 -22.94 -10.31
C PRO A 50 -61.02 -21.59 -11.01
N VAL A 51 -60.82 -21.66 -12.32
CA VAL A 51 -60.58 -20.53 -13.23
C VAL A 51 -61.84 -19.65 -13.40
N PRO A 52 -61.76 -18.33 -13.17
CA PRO A 52 -62.75 -17.40 -13.68
C PRO A 52 -62.36 -16.92 -15.09
N THR A 53 -63.30 -17.01 -16.03
CA THR A 53 -63.17 -16.48 -17.39
C THR A 53 -63.01 -14.96 -17.37
N THR A 54 -61.82 -14.45 -17.69
CA THR A 54 -61.53 -13.03 -17.86
C THR A 54 -61.66 -12.59 -19.32
N ALA A 55 -62.31 -11.43 -19.52
CA ALA A 55 -62.47 -10.74 -20.80
C ALA A 55 -61.11 -10.39 -21.45
N PRO A 56 -61.04 -10.20 -22.78
CA PRO A 56 -59.78 -9.94 -23.47
C PRO A 56 -59.13 -8.64 -22.96
N THR A 57 -57.97 -8.80 -22.32
CA THR A 57 -57.14 -7.69 -21.86
C THR A 57 -56.43 -7.08 -23.07
N LYS A 58 -56.64 -5.79 -23.30
CA LYS A 58 -55.93 -5.01 -24.33
C LYS A 58 -54.45 -4.94 -23.93
N VAL A 59 -53.59 -5.70 -24.60
CA VAL A 59 -52.14 -5.65 -24.39
C VAL A 59 -51.62 -4.35 -24.99
N THR A 60 -51.44 -3.33 -24.17
CA THR A 60 -50.63 -2.17 -24.54
C THR A 60 -49.17 -2.62 -24.56
N THR A 61 -48.61 -2.83 -25.74
CA THR A 61 -47.17 -3.06 -25.91
C THR A 61 -46.44 -1.77 -25.58
N THR A 62 -46.08 -1.59 -24.31
CA THR A 62 -45.18 -0.51 -23.90
C THR A 62 -43.78 -0.89 -24.38
N ILE A 63 -43.38 -0.37 -25.54
CA ILE A 63 -41.98 -0.38 -25.97
C ILE A 63 -41.23 0.45 -24.93
N ARG A 64 -40.58 -0.21 -23.96
CA ARG A 64 -39.61 0.47 -23.09
C ARG A 64 -38.40 0.77 -23.95
N THR A 65 -38.25 2.02 -24.37
CA THR A 65 -36.96 2.53 -24.83
C THR A 65 -35.95 2.21 -23.75
N PRO A 66 -34.86 1.45 -24.02
CA PRO A 66 -33.83 1.23 -23.03
C PRO A 66 -33.35 2.61 -22.56
N THR A 67 -33.45 2.87 -21.26
CA THR A 67 -32.83 4.05 -20.67
C THR A 67 -31.35 3.98 -21.03
N PRO A 68 -30.76 5.00 -21.69
CA PRO A 68 -29.34 4.99 -21.94
C PRO A 68 -28.64 4.84 -20.60
N VAL A 69 -27.87 3.76 -20.46
CA VAL A 69 -26.95 3.59 -19.33
C VAL A 69 -26.05 4.82 -19.38
N PRO A 70 -25.98 5.65 -18.33
CA PRO A 70 -25.11 6.80 -18.35
C PRO A 70 -23.70 6.31 -18.64
N THR A 71 -23.10 6.80 -19.72
CA THR A 71 -21.68 6.61 -19.97
C THR A 71 -20.94 7.00 -18.70
N PRO A 72 -20.09 6.13 -18.12
CA PRO A 72 -19.33 6.48 -16.93
C PRO A 72 -18.64 7.81 -17.17
N THR A 73 -19.03 8.83 -16.41
CA THR A 73 -18.37 10.13 -16.51
C THR A 73 -17.03 9.96 -15.81
N LEU A 74 -15.96 9.77 -16.59
CA LEU A 74 -14.60 9.79 -16.06
C LEU A 74 -14.47 11.01 -15.13
N LEU A 75 -13.95 10.80 -13.93
CA LEU A 75 -13.69 11.89 -13.01
C LEU A 75 -12.85 12.95 -13.71
N SER A 76 -13.22 14.22 -13.57
CA SER A 76 -12.32 15.30 -13.98
C SER A 76 -11.00 15.18 -13.22
N GLU A 77 -9.89 15.59 -13.82
CA GLU A 77 -8.57 15.57 -13.15
C GLU A 77 -8.60 16.36 -11.83
N ALA A 78 -9.40 17.43 -11.75
CA ALA A 78 -9.58 18.18 -10.50
C ALA A 78 -10.29 17.34 -9.41
N ALA A 79 -11.36 16.61 -9.77
CA ALA A 79 -12.08 15.75 -8.84
C ALA A 79 -11.22 14.55 -8.41
N LEU A 80 -10.47 13.94 -9.33
CA LEU A 80 -9.52 12.87 -9.01
C LEU A 80 -8.42 13.36 -8.07
N ASN A 81 -7.83 14.53 -8.34
CA ASN A 81 -6.84 15.11 -7.44
C ASN A 81 -7.40 15.40 -6.05
N ALA A 82 -8.67 15.85 -5.93
CA ALA A 82 -9.32 16.02 -4.64
C ALA A 82 -9.45 14.69 -3.88
N ARG A 83 -9.77 13.58 -4.58
CA ARG A 83 -9.81 12.23 -3.98
C ARG A 83 -8.43 11.77 -3.53
N ILE A 84 -7.40 12.01 -4.34
CA ILE A 84 -6.01 11.70 -3.97
C ILE A 84 -5.60 12.46 -2.70
N VAL A 85 -5.93 13.76 -2.61
CA VAL A 85 -5.63 14.57 -1.43
C VAL A 85 -6.40 14.07 -0.19
N ASP A 86 -7.68 13.71 -0.32
CA ASP A 86 -8.44 13.12 0.78
C ASP A 86 -7.83 11.79 1.25
N ALA A 87 -7.54 10.87 0.34
CA ALA A 87 -6.90 9.60 0.65
C ALA A 87 -5.54 9.78 1.32
N ARG A 88 -4.71 10.69 0.81
CA ARG A 88 -3.42 11.05 1.42
C ARG A 88 -3.58 11.57 2.84
N ASN A 89 -4.49 12.52 3.06
CA ASN A 89 -4.71 13.09 4.39
C ASN A 89 -5.21 12.03 5.38
N ARG A 90 -6.07 11.11 4.92
CA ARG A 90 -6.49 9.95 5.73
C ARG A 90 -5.31 9.03 6.06
N LEU A 91 -4.48 8.68 5.09
CA LEU A 91 -3.30 7.84 5.34
C LEU A 91 -2.31 8.49 6.32
N ASN A 92 -2.07 9.80 6.20
CA ASN A 92 -1.23 10.54 7.13
C ASN A 92 -1.79 10.53 8.57
N ASN A 93 -3.10 10.48 8.74
CA ASN A 93 -3.72 10.32 10.06
C ASN A 93 -3.65 8.88 10.58
N LEU A 94 -3.67 7.89 9.68
CA LEU A 94 -3.69 6.47 10.05
C LEU A 94 -2.31 5.90 10.34
N ILE A 95 -1.24 6.44 9.74
CA ILE A 95 0.13 5.91 9.87
C ILE A 95 0.68 5.98 11.30
N GLU A 96 0.18 6.91 12.11
CA GLU A 96 0.53 7.07 13.54
C GLU A 96 -0.50 6.40 14.48
N SER A 97 -1.53 5.78 13.94
CA SER A 97 -2.61 5.16 14.70
C SER A 97 -2.40 3.65 14.87
N ASP A 98 -3.18 3.03 15.75
CA ASP A 98 -3.25 1.57 15.92
C ASP A 98 -3.61 0.83 14.61
N MET A 99 -4.15 1.55 13.61
CA MET A 99 -4.45 0.95 12.30
C MET A 99 -3.20 0.47 11.58
N ALA A 100 -2.09 1.22 11.66
CA ALA A 100 -0.83 0.82 11.05
C ALA A 100 -0.30 -0.46 11.69
N ASP A 101 -0.54 -0.65 13.01
CA ASP A 101 -0.02 -1.74 13.82
C ASP A 101 1.52 -1.87 13.71
N THR A 102 2.18 -2.50 14.68
CA THR A 102 3.64 -2.65 14.61
C THR A 102 4.11 -3.97 15.19
N ILE A 103 5.07 -4.58 14.52
CA ILE A 103 5.84 -5.70 15.07
C ILE A 103 7.21 -5.23 15.53
N VAL A 104 7.82 -6.01 16.42
CA VAL A 104 9.23 -5.87 16.78
C VAL A 104 9.92 -7.19 16.47
N TYR A 105 11.05 -7.13 15.76
CA TYR A 105 11.91 -8.28 15.50
C TYR A 105 13.37 -7.93 15.75
N GLU A 106 14.19 -8.94 16.00
CA GLU A 106 15.62 -8.78 16.28
C GLU A 106 16.44 -9.38 15.12
N PRO A 107 16.84 -8.57 14.12
CA PRO A 107 17.55 -9.09 12.97
C PRO A 107 19.00 -9.49 13.30
N GLN A 108 19.57 -8.94 14.37
CA GLN A 108 20.91 -9.26 14.86
C GLN A 108 21.02 -9.01 16.37
N GLU A 109 21.99 -9.66 17.02
CA GLU A 109 22.18 -9.59 18.46
C GLU A 109 22.40 -8.15 18.97
N GLY A 110 21.47 -7.69 19.81
CA GLY A 110 21.51 -6.35 20.38
C GLY A 110 20.94 -5.27 19.44
N CYS A 111 20.21 -5.66 18.38
CA CYS A 111 19.40 -4.76 17.57
C CYS A 111 17.94 -5.20 17.55
N SER A 112 17.03 -4.25 17.76
CA SER A 112 15.59 -4.44 17.60
C SER A 112 15.07 -3.50 16.52
N VAL A 113 14.25 -4.01 15.61
CA VAL A 113 13.56 -3.22 14.60
C VAL A 113 12.07 -3.28 14.88
N LYS A 114 11.49 -2.11 15.15
CA LYS A 114 10.04 -1.93 15.13
C LYS A 114 9.62 -1.60 13.71
N GLN A 115 8.58 -2.24 13.18
CA GLN A 115 8.12 -2.03 11.80
C GLN A 115 6.60 -1.90 11.75
N SER A 116 6.10 -0.89 11.02
CA SER A 116 4.67 -0.72 10.76
C SER A 116 4.19 -1.50 9.54
N ARG A 117 2.88 -1.74 9.44
CA ARG A 117 2.29 -2.16 8.16
C ARG A 117 2.25 -1.01 7.18
N GLU A 118 2.15 -1.38 5.90
CA GLU A 118 1.74 -0.45 4.86
C GLU A 118 0.22 -0.31 4.82
N LEU A 119 -0.26 0.92 4.65
CA LEU A 119 -1.66 1.25 4.51
C LEU A 119 -1.87 1.90 3.14
N GLY A 120 -3.00 1.67 2.49
CA GLY A 120 -3.27 2.26 1.19
C GLY A 120 -4.74 2.51 0.92
N TYR A 121 -4.98 3.24 -0.15
CA TYR A 121 -6.27 3.34 -0.81
C TYR A 121 -6.11 3.00 -2.29
N LEU A 122 -7.10 2.28 -2.79
CA LEU A 122 -7.37 2.18 -4.21
C LEU A 122 -8.48 3.18 -4.55
N ILE A 123 -8.21 4.11 -5.45
CA ILE A 123 -9.22 5.07 -5.93
C ILE A 123 -9.60 4.66 -7.35
N ASP A 124 -10.87 4.38 -7.56
CA ASP A 124 -11.43 4.16 -8.88
C ASP A 124 -11.58 5.52 -9.58
N ALA A 125 -10.80 5.76 -10.63
CA ALA A 125 -10.83 7.01 -11.39
C ALA A 125 -12.07 7.12 -12.30
N THR A 126 -12.79 6.02 -12.49
CA THR A 126 -14.03 5.95 -13.30
C THR A 126 -15.24 6.30 -12.46
N THR A 127 -15.35 5.79 -11.23
CA THR A 127 -16.50 6.00 -10.34
C THR A 127 -16.24 7.04 -9.24
N GLY A 128 -14.97 7.23 -8.86
CA GLY A 128 -14.55 8.07 -7.74
C GLY A 128 -14.71 7.45 -6.36
N GLU A 129 -15.04 6.16 -6.29
CA GLU A 129 -15.02 5.39 -5.06
C GLU A 129 -13.59 5.12 -4.60
N SER A 130 -13.41 5.01 -3.28
CA SER A 130 -12.13 4.65 -2.70
C SER A 130 -12.27 3.47 -1.74
N THR A 131 -11.38 2.49 -1.88
CA THR A 131 -11.31 1.31 -1.04
C THR A 131 -10.05 1.35 -0.21
N PHE A 132 -10.17 1.23 1.11
CA PHE A 132 -9.03 1.12 2.01
C PHE A 132 -8.41 -0.28 1.92
N VAL A 133 -7.08 -0.34 1.85
CA VAL A 133 -6.29 -1.56 1.81
C VAL A 133 -5.28 -1.53 2.94
N LYS A 134 -5.18 -2.64 3.67
CA LYS A 134 -4.21 -2.82 4.74
C LYS A 134 -3.23 -3.92 4.34
N GLY A 135 -1.98 -3.54 4.15
CA GLY A 135 -0.88 -4.43 3.81
C GLY A 135 -0.32 -5.18 5.03
N ASP A 136 0.77 -5.88 4.78
CA ASP A 136 1.56 -6.55 5.81
C ASP A 136 2.72 -5.68 6.28
N TYR A 137 3.52 -6.22 7.21
CA TYR A 137 4.70 -5.53 7.74
C TYR A 137 5.78 -5.51 6.66
N GLY A 138 5.96 -4.36 6.02
CA GLY A 138 7.03 -4.17 5.04
C GLY A 138 6.67 -4.38 3.58
N SER A 139 5.40 -4.67 3.26
CA SER A 139 4.97 -4.81 1.88
C SER A 139 3.45 -4.69 1.75
N ILE A 140 3.01 -3.94 0.74
CA ILE A 140 1.70 -4.09 0.15
C ILE A 140 1.79 -5.01 -1.07
N SER A 141 1.06 -6.13 -1.05
CA SER A 141 0.98 -7.02 -2.21
C SER A 141 0.00 -6.45 -3.23
N ALA A 142 0.36 -6.53 -4.51
CA ALA A 142 -0.54 -6.25 -5.63
C ALA A 142 -1.89 -6.98 -5.48
N ASP A 143 -1.88 -8.21 -4.95
CA ASP A 143 -3.08 -9.04 -4.81
C ASP A 143 -4.12 -8.41 -3.87
N LEU A 144 -3.69 -7.65 -2.87
CA LEU A 144 -4.58 -6.96 -1.93
C LEU A 144 -5.45 -5.91 -2.62
N PHE A 145 -4.98 -5.36 -3.74
CA PHE A 145 -5.74 -4.39 -4.53
C PHE A 145 -6.71 -5.05 -5.51
N THR A 146 -6.49 -6.31 -5.89
CA THR A 146 -7.25 -6.93 -7.00
C THR A 146 -8.72 -7.20 -6.68
N ALA A 147 -9.05 -7.50 -5.43
CA ALA A 147 -10.42 -7.84 -5.02
C ALA A 147 -11.45 -6.74 -5.33
N PRO A 148 -11.19 -5.45 -5.04
CA PRO A 148 -12.08 -4.34 -5.41
C PRO A 148 -11.93 -3.81 -6.86
N MET A 149 -11.06 -4.39 -7.70
CA MET A 149 -10.79 -3.86 -9.05
C MET A 149 -11.65 -4.53 -10.13
N ASP A 150 -12.20 -3.68 -11.00
CA ASP A 150 -12.79 -4.04 -12.29
C ASP A 150 -11.77 -3.78 -13.41
N LYS A 151 -11.68 -4.65 -14.42
CA LYS A 151 -10.71 -4.48 -15.51
C LYS A 151 -11.09 -3.37 -16.50
N ASP A 152 -12.36 -3.00 -16.55
CA ASP A 152 -12.84 -1.93 -17.42
C ASP A 152 -12.60 -0.54 -16.83
N HIS A 153 -12.25 -0.47 -15.54
CA HIS A 153 -12.01 0.76 -14.81
C HIS A 153 -10.52 1.10 -14.72
N GLU A 154 -10.24 2.39 -14.58
CA GLU A 154 -8.90 2.93 -14.33
C GLU A 154 -8.73 3.28 -12.85
N TYR A 155 -7.56 3.01 -12.27
CA TYR A 155 -7.30 3.16 -10.84
C TYR A 155 -6.07 4.00 -10.50
N VAL A 156 -6.14 4.65 -9.34
CA VAL A 156 -4.98 5.22 -8.65
C VAL A 156 -4.70 4.39 -7.40
N ILE A 157 -3.45 3.96 -7.26
CA ILE A 157 -2.96 3.30 -6.06
C ILE A 157 -2.22 4.35 -5.24
N ILE A 158 -2.64 4.56 -3.99
CA ILE A 158 -1.90 5.38 -3.03
C ILE A 158 -1.62 4.57 -1.77
N HIS A 159 -0.36 4.44 -1.36
CA HIS A 159 0.01 3.69 -0.16
C HIS A 159 1.12 4.37 0.65
N THR A 160 1.21 4.04 1.94
CA THR A 160 2.30 4.43 2.82
C THR A 160 3.39 3.37 2.77
N HIS A 161 4.66 3.78 2.77
CA HIS A 161 5.76 2.87 3.04
C HIS A 161 5.85 2.50 4.52
N PRO A 162 6.40 1.32 4.83
CA PRO A 162 6.47 0.80 6.18
C PRO A 162 7.47 1.65 6.95
N ARG A 163 7.06 2.14 8.12
CA ARG A 163 7.97 2.84 9.01
C ARG A 163 8.80 1.84 9.77
N MET A 164 10.11 2.01 9.73
CA MET A 164 11.04 1.19 10.50
C MET A 164 11.77 2.05 11.52
N TRP A 165 11.93 1.52 12.73
CA TRP A 165 12.71 2.11 13.79
C TRP A 165 13.72 1.08 14.28
N ALA A 166 14.98 1.24 13.90
CA ALA A 166 16.06 0.36 14.32
C ALA A 166 16.77 0.93 15.55
N THR A 167 16.88 0.12 16.61
CA THR A 167 17.62 0.45 17.84
C THR A 167 18.70 -0.60 18.05
N CYS A 168 19.97 -0.20 18.09
CA CYS A 168 21.11 -1.11 18.19
C CYS A 168 22.05 -0.73 19.33
N ARG A 169 22.24 -1.56 20.37
CA ARG A 169 23.24 -1.39 21.45
C ARG A 169 23.45 0.07 21.94
N GLY A 170 22.38 0.86 22.06
CA GLY A 170 22.41 2.25 22.52
C GLY A 170 22.67 3.33 21.43
N SER A 171 22.79 2.97 20.16
CA SER A 171 22.73 3.93 19.04
C SER A 171 21.28 4.27 18.67
N GLY A 172 21.08 5.53 18.27
CA GLY A 172 19.76 6.11 18.01
C GLY A 172 19.00 5.48 16.85
N ILE A 173 17.72 5.87 16.74
CA ILE A 173 16.76 5.36 15.77
C ILE A 173 17.22 5.69 14.34
N VAL A 174 17.50 4.67 13.53
CA VAL A 174 17.56 4.82 12.05
C VAL A 174 16.18 4.50 11.51
N SER A 175 15.63 5.42 10.71
CA SER A 175 14.37 5.21 10.02
C SER A 175 14.57 5.33 8.52
N LEU A 176 14.23 4.25 7.80
CA LEU A 176 14.36 4.15 6.35
C LEU A 176 12.97 4.34 5.76
N TYR A 177 12.81 5.40 4.96
CA TYR A 177 11.53 5.87 4.45
C TYR A 177 11.62 6.08 2.94
N THR A 178 11.77 5.02 2.14
CA THR A 178 11.93 5.22 0.69
C THR A 178 10.96 4.35 -0.08
N PHE A 179 10.34 4.93 -1.11
CA PHE A 179 9.73 4.21 -2.23
C PHE A 179 10.58 3.00 -2.63
N SER A 180 9.95 1.89 -3.01
CA SER A 180 10.67 0.69 -3.43
C SER A 180 10.52 0.45 -4.92
N ILE A 181 11.55 -0.11 -5.55
CA ILE A 181 11.43 -0.67 -6.90
C ILE A 181 10.32 -1.74 -6.95
N GLY A 182 10.06 -2.42 -5.83
CA GLY A 182 8.97 -3.38 -5.69
C GLY A 182 7.59 -2.77 -5.94
N ASP A 183 7.38 -1.47 -5.69
CA ASP A 183 6.09 -0.82 -5.95
C ASP A 183 5.84 -0.69 -7.46
N LEU A 184 6.90 -0.44 -8.26
CA LEU A 184 6.82 -0.47 -9.72
C LEU A 184 6.54 -1.87 -10.24
N GLU A 185 7.21 -2.87 -9.66
CA GLU A 185 7.02 -4.28 -10.05
C GLU A 185 5.62 -4.78 -9.71
N ALA A 186 5.08 -4.40 -8.54
CA ALA A 186 3.72 -4.69 -8.14
C ALA A 186 2.70 -4.03 -9.08
N THR A 187 2.93 -2.78 -9.46
CA THR A 187 2.08 -2.07 -10.43
C THR A 187 2.13 -2.74 -11.80
N ALA A 188 3.32 -3.09 -12.28
CA ALA A 188 3.50 -3.82 -13.54
C ALA A 188 2.79 -5.19 -13.50
N ALA A 189 2.85 -5.90 -12.38
CA ALA A 189 2.15 -7.16 -12.21
C ALA A 189 0.63 -7.01 -12.24
N LEU A 190 0.06 -5.88 -11.82
CA LEU A 190 -1.36 -5.58 -11.97
C LEU A 190 -1.73 -5.32 -13.43
N THR A 191 -0.89 -4.57 -14.14
CA THR A 191 -1.14 -4.25 -15.56
C THR A 191 -1.03 -5.49 -16.45
N ASP A 192 -0.09 -6.38 -16.16
CA ASP A 192 0.04 -7.68 -16.84
C ASP A 192 -1.21 -8.57 -16.65
N ARG A 193 -1.93 -8.37 -15.55
CA ARG A 193 -3.20 -9.07 -15.26
C ARG A 193 -4.41 -8.42 -15.93
N GLY A 194 -4.22 -7.32 -16.65
CA GLY A 194 -5.24 -6.59 -17.40
C GLY A 194 -5.95 -5.51 -16.60
N TYR A 195 -5.41 -5.09 -15.44
CA TYR A 195 -5.92 -3.93 -14.72
C TYR A 195 -5.30 -2.63 -15.23
N ARG A 196 -6.05 -1.53 -15.20
CA ARG A 196 -5.57 -0.22 -15.68
C ARG A 196 -5.18 0.67 -14.51
N ILE A 197 -3.90 1.00 -14.40
CA ILE A 197 -3.37 1.87 -13.36
C ILE A 197 -2.96 3.22 -13.97
N LYS A 198 -3.54 4.30 -13.46
CA LYS A 198 -3.20 5.68 -13.87
C LYS A 198 -1.99 6.21 -13.14
N TYR A 199 -2.01 6.13 -11.80
CA TYR A 199 -0.96 6.65 -10.94
C TYR A 199 -0.63 5.63 -9.86
N LEU A 200 0.67 5.49 -9.59
CA LEU A 200 1.19 4.93 -8.36
C LEU A 200 1.67 6.09 -7.49
N ILE A 201 1.17 6.18 -6.26
CA ILE A 201 1.54 7.20 -5.28
C ILE A 201 2.04 6.50 -4.02
N ALA A 202 3.28 6.77 -3.65
CA ALA A 202 3.86 6.27 -2.40
C ALA A 202 4.13 7.43 -1.43
N LEU A 203 3.65 7.27 -0.20
CA LEU A 203 3.85 8.20 0.90
C LEU A 203 4.93 7.65 1.82
N SER A 204 6.09 8.30 1.85
CA SER A 204 7.23 7.87 2.66
C SER A 204 7.89 9.10 3.30
N ASP A 205 9.18 9.35 3.06
CA ASP A 205 9.80 10.65 3.38
C ASP A 205 9.26 11.78 2.50
N LYS A 206 8.84 11.43 1.28
CA LYS A 206 8.20 12.30 0.29
C LYS A 206 6.94 11.64 -0.27
N GLU A 207 6.11 12.45 -0.90
CA GLU A 207 5.05 11.97 -1.80
C GLU A 207 5.68 11.72 -3.17
N TYR A 208 5.86 10.45 -3.52
CA TYR A 208 6.31 10.03 -4.84
C TYR A 208 5.10 9.70 -5.70
N ARG A 209 4.97 10.34 -6.88
CA ARG A 209 3.92 10.02 -7.85
C ARG A 209 4.55 9.61 -9.18
N ILE A 210 4.19 8.45 -9.70
CA ILE A 210 4.80 7.85 -10.89
C ILE A 210 3.70 7.38 -11.85
N TRP A 211 3.92 7.60 -13.15
CA TRP A 211 3.05 7.11 -14.22
C TRP A 211 3.77 7.05 -15.56
N PRO A 212 3.37 6.18 -16.49
CA PRO A 212 3.94 6.15 -17.83
C PRO A 212 3.52 7.39 -18.64
N LYS A 213 4.42 7.91 -19.50
CA LYS A 213 4.10 9.05 -20.38
C LYS A 213 3.06 8.68 -21.44
N VAL A 214 3.01 7.40 -21.82
CA VAL A 214 1.96 6.82 -22.67
C VAL A 214 1.02 6.06 -21.74
N GLU A 215 -0.28 6.36 -21.81
CA GLU A 215 -1.28 5.73 -20.95
C GLU A 215 -1.21 4.20 -21.04
N GLY A 216 -1.19 3.53 -19.88
CA GLY A 216 -1.14 2.06 -19.78
C GLY A 216 0.22 1.42 -20.07
N ASP A 217 1.24 2.19 -20.49
CA ASP A 217 2.57 1.66 -20.86
C ASP A 217 3.47 1.39 -19.65
N TRP A 218 2.95 0.67 -18.65
CA TRP A 218 3.74 0.18 -17.52
C TRP A 218 4.64 -0.98 -17.98
N LYS A 219 5.94 -0.78 -17.83
CA LYS A 219 7.01 -1.73 -18.13
C LYS A 219 7.01 -2.90 -17.17
N SER A 220 7.24 -4.08 -17.72
CA SER A 220 7.34 -5.32 -16.95
C SER A 220 8.49 -5.27 -15.93
N PRO A 221 8.45 -6.11 -14.87
CA PRO A 221 9.56 -6.22 -13.91
C PRO A 221 10.91 -6.50 -14.60
N ALA A 222 10.92 -7.31 -15.66
CA ALA A 222 12.13 -7.62 -16.42
C ALA A 222 12.73 -6.38 -17.10
N GLU A 223 11.89 -5.54 -17.70
CA GLU A 223 12.29 -4.29 -18.33
C GLU A 223 12.79 -3.27 -17.30
N ILE A 224 12.13 -3.15 -16.14
CA ILE A 224 12.56 -2.30 -15.02
C ILE A 224 13.97 -2.73 -14.57
N ARG A 225 14.19 -4.02 -14.31
CA ARG A 225 15.50 -4.54 -13.88
C ARG A 225 16.57 -4.36 -14.95
N GLN A 226 16.22 -4.50 -16.22
CA GLN A 226 17.17 -4.28 -17.31
C GLN A 226 17.52 -2.80 -17.47
N ALA A 227 16.56 -1.89 -17.28
CA ALA A 227 16.79 -0.45 -17.27
C ALA A 227 17.75 -0.05 -16.15
N ILE A 228 17.54 -0.57 -14.92
CA ILE A 228 18.46 -0.37 -13.80
C ILE A 228 19.89 -0.81 -14.17
N ARG A 229 20.06 -2.04 -14.69
CA ARG A 229 21.38 -2.53 -15.12
C ARG A 229 22.04 -1.63 -16.18
N ARG A 230 21.27 -1.12 -17.16
CA ARG A 230 21.80 -0.19 -18.18
C ARG A 230 22.24 1.13 -17.56
N ILE A 231 21.49 1.65 -16.59
CA ILE A 231 21.83 2.86 -15.85
C ILE A 231 23.11 2.64 -15.05
N GLU A 232 23.19 1.56 -14.26
CA GLU A 232 24.38 1.22 -13.48
C GLU A 232 25.63 1.08 -14.35
N ASN A 233 25.52 0.41 -15.50
CA ASN A 233 26.61 0.32 -16.47
C ASN A 233 27.01 1.67 -17.06
N ARG A 234 26.05 2.58 -17.30
CA ARG A 234 26.31 3.91 -17.88
C ARG A 234 27.00 4.84 -16.89
N TYR A 235 26.67 4.74 -15.61
CA TYR A 235 27.22 5.57 -14.54
C TYR A 235 28.39 4.89 -13.80
N GLU A 236 28.74 3.66 -14.18
CA GLU A 236 29.81 2.84 -13.57
C GLU A 236 29.68 2.71 -12.05
N MET A 237 28.45 2.71 -11.55
CA MET A 237 28.17 2.62 -10.12
C MET A 237 26.86 1.87 -9.85
N PRO A 238 26.81 1.00 -8.83
CA PRO A 238 25.56 0.41 -8.38
C PRO A 238 24.69 1.47 -7.69
N PHE A 239 23.38 1.37 -7.85
CA PHE A 239 22.41 2.18 -7.09
C PHE A 239 21.89 1.42 -5.89
N THR A 240 22.68 0.51 -5.34
CA THR A 240 22.33 -0.30 -4.17
C THR A 240 23.26 -0.04 -2.99
N TYR A 241 22.72 -0.23 -1.80
CA TYR A 241 23.48 -0.22 -0.55
C TYR A 241 23.04 -1.41 0.32
N TYR A 242 23.98 -1.94 1.09
CA TYR A 242 23.70 -3.01 2.04
C TYR A 242 23.40 -2.44 3.41
N ASP A 243 22.18 -2.66 3.90
CA ASP A 243 21.81 -2.37 5.28
C ASP A 243 22.30 -3.50 6.19
N THR A 244 23.29 -3.18 7.00
CA THR A 244 23.93 -4.14 7.92
C THR A 244 23.04 -4.53 9.10
N VAL A 245 22.03 -3.72 9.45
CA VAL A 245 21.10 -4.04 10.55
C VAL A 245 20.06 -5.04 10.08
N LEU A 246 19.52 -4.85 8.89
CA LEU A 246 18.51 -5.71 8.28
C LEU A 246 19.11 -6.90 7.53
N GLY A 247 20.42 -6.86 7.27
CA GLY A 247 21.12 -7.87 6.48
C GLY A 247 20.64 -7.93 5.03
N LYS A 248 20.18 -6.80 4.48
CA LYS A 248 19.48 -6.72 3.19
C LYS A 248 20.05 -5.63 2.29
N GLU A 249 19.95 -5.83 0.99
CA GLU A 249 20.32 -4.86 -0.02
C GLU A 249 19.10 -4.01 -0.44
N TYR A 250 19.29 -2.70 -0.53
CA TYR A 250 18.26 -1.72 -0.88
C TYR A 250 18.71 -0.84 -2.04
N PHE A 251 17.75 -0.36 -2.83
CA PHE A 251 18.03 0.66 -3.83
C PHE A 251 18.08 2.06 -3.21
N ALA A 252 19.06 2.87 -3.63
CA ALA A 252 19.11 4.31 -3.40
C ALA A 252 18.13 5.02 -4.33
N VAL A 253 16.83 4.83 -4.07
CA VAL A 253 15.74 5.22 -4.97
C VAL A 253 15.73 6.71 -5.28
N ASP A 254 16.06 7.58 -4.33
CA ASP A 254 16.15 9.02 -4.57
C ASP A 254 17.12 9.38 -5.70
N SER A 255 18.25 8.68 -5.77
CA SER A 255 19.26 8.88 -6.81
C SER A 255 18.91 8.15 -8.10
N LEU A 256 18.27 6.98 -8.00
CA LEU A 256 17.95 6.13 -9.14
C LEU A 256 16.69 6.60 -9.90
N MET A 257 15.66 7.05 -9.20
CA MET A 257 14.31 7.23 -9.77
C MET A 257 14.25 8.26 -10.92
N PRO A 258 14.92 9.41 -10.87
CA PRO A 258 14.93 10.34 -12.01
C PRO A 258 15.52 9.70 -13.29
N LEU A 259 16.61 8.92 -13.12
CA LEU A 259 17.26 8.21 -14.23
C LEU A 259 16.38 7.09 -14.75
N LEU A 260 15.77 6.33 -13.83
CA LEU A 260 14.91 5.20 -14.15
C LEU A 260 13.63 5.66 -14.85
N ALA A 261 12.98 6.72 -14.36
CA ALA A 261 11.80 7.28 -14.99
C ALA A 261 12.11 7.75 -16.42
N LYS A 262 13.26 8.38 -16.64
CA LYS A 262 13.71 8.75 -17.99
C LYS A 262 13.92 7.54 -18.90
N GLU A 263 14.62 6.51 -18.42
CA GLU A 263 14.93 5.29 -19.17
C GLU A 263 13.68 4.46 -19.51
N LEU A 264 12.67 4.46 -18.62
CA LEU A 264 11.40 3.74 -18.81
C LEU A 264 10.33 4.55 -19.56
N GLY A 265 10.56 5.85 -19.79
CA GLY A 265 9.55 6.72 -20.40
C GLY A 265 8.42 7.08 -19.44
N TYR A 266 8.70 7.17 -18.15
CA TYR A 266 7.75 7.56 -17.11
C TYR A 266 7.88 9.05 -16.77
N SER A 267 6.80 9.57 -16.20
CA SER A 267 6.77 10.81 -15.45
C SER A 267 6.87 10.50 -13.97
N TYR A 268 7.53 11.39 -13.23
CA TYR A 268 7.82 11.21 -11.81
C TYR A 268 7.83 12.58 -11.11
N THR A 269 7.16 12.65 -9.96
CA THR A 269 7.25 13.79 -9.06
C THR A 269 7.62 13.35 -7.66
N ALA A 270 8.34 14.23 -6.95
CA ALA A 270 8.59 14.13 -5.52
C ALA A 270 8.07 15.41 -4.85
N ASN A 271 7.14 15.27 -3.90
CA ASN A 271 6.45 16.39 -3.24
C ASN A 271 5.79 17.37 -4.25
N GLY A 272 5.25 16.84 -5.34
CA GLY A 272 4.59 17.64 -6.39
C GLY A 272 5.54 18.41 -7.30
N VAL A 273 6.85 18.31 -7.11
CA VAL A 273 7.85 18.88 -8.02
C VAL A 273 8.18 17.83 -9.09
N VAL A 274 8.02 18.21 -10.36
CA VAL A 274 8.42 17.36 -11.49
C VAL A 274 9.93 17.27 -11.51
N MET A 275 10.45 16.05 -11.39
CA MET A 275 11.88 15.79 -11.45
C MET A 275 12.19 15.40 -12.90
N ALA A 276 12.82 16.32 -13.63
CA ALA A 276 13.13 16.20 -15.06
C ALA A 276 14.28 15.23 -15.37
#